data_AF-A0A9P7KKL6-F1
#
_entry.id   AF-A0A9P7KKL6-F1
#
_cell.length_a   1.000
_cell.length_b   1.000
_cell.length_c   1.000
_cell.angle_alpha   90.00
_cell.angle_beta   90.00
_cell.angle_gamma   90.00
#
_symmetry.space_group_name_H-M   'P 1'
#
loop_
_entity.id
_entity.type
_entity.pdbx_description
1 polymer ?
#
loop_
_entity_poly.entity_id
_entity_poly.type
_entity_poly.pdbx_seq_one_letter_code
_entity_poly.pdbx_strand_id
1 'polypeptide(L)'
;MAFSEKNETSYRPTNDDCLMRSVTLPNFCKVCIEGLWLSLLRRVNLVDSVKEGCKQTFPEGGSGTAGWVKTIDLELIPLAQFRDRVVDDESYTIKWRKGRTILKDFTNKTRIEIADVEALGTYFVSVDFATPEVRVDKDRRLSMNFAYQVKDTCATLAR
;
A
#
# COMPACT_ATOMS: atom_id res chain seq x y z
N MET A 1 37.24 -3.53 13.42
CA MET A 1 37.63 -2.53 12.39
C MET A 1 37.89 -3.29 11.10
N ALA A 2 37.17 -3.00 10.01
CA ALA A 2 37.50 -3.56 8.71
C ALA A 2 38.19 -2.45 7.91
N PHE A 3 39.47 -2.65 7.60
CA PHE A 3 40.24 -1.70 6.80
C PHE A 3 39.93 -1.95 5.31
N SER A 4 39.45 -0.91 4.64
CA SER A 4 39.38 -0.84 3.18
C SER A 4 40.70 -0.30 2.66
N GLU A 5 41.23 -0.84 1.55
CA GLU A 5 42.50 -0.42 0.92
C GLU A 5 42.52 1.06 0.47
N LYS A 6 41.41 1.79 0.60
CA LYS A 6 41.30 3.21 0.25
C LYS A 6 41.54 4.19 1.41
N ASN A 7 42.07 3.75 2.55
CA ASN A 7 42.35 4.62 3.71
C ASN A 7 41.11 5.38 4.21
N GLU A 8 39.92 4.85 3.93
CA GLU A 8 38.64 5.35 4.41
C GLU A 8 38.16 4.45 5.54
N THR A 9 38.06 5.01 6.75
CA THR A 9 37.44 4.35 7.90
C THR A 9 35.93 4.38 7.74
N SER A 10 35.34 3.33 7.15
CA SER A 10 33.88 3.20 7.16
C SER A 10 33.42 2.85 8.58
N TYR A 11 32.84 3.83 9.29
CA TYR A 11 32.21 3.60 10.59
C TYR A 11 30.89 2.84 10.38
N ARG A 12 30.86 1.56 10.78
CA ARG A 12 29.63 0.74 10.78
C ARG A 12 28.88 1.00 12.10
N PRO A 13 27.66 1.58 12.09
CA PRO A 13 27.03 2.10 13.31
C PRO A 13 26.54 1.08 14.34
N THR A 14 26.58 -0.23 14.05
CA THR A 14 26.11 -1.27 14.99
C THR A 14 27.18 -2.33 15.21
N ASN A 15 27.70 -2.24 16.43
CA ASN A 15 28.66 -3.09 17.12
C ASN A 15 28.11 -4.52 17.22
N ASP A 16 28.93 -5.52 16.85
CA ASP A 16 28.93 -6.99 17.02
C ASP A 16 27.63 -7.83 17.22
N ASP A 17 26.48 -7.25 17.56
CA ASP A 17 25.20 -7.90 17.80
C ASP A 17 24.28 -7.96 16.58
N CYS A 18 24.72 -8.63 15.52
CA CYS A 18 23.89 -8.86 14.34
C CYS A 18 24.11 -10.27 13.79
N LEU A 19 23.02 -10.98 13.47
CA LEU A 19 23.03 -12.34 12.89
C LEU A 19 23.97 -12.44 11.68
N MET A 20 23.98 -11.43 10.80
CA MET A 20 24.87 -11.35 9.62
C MET A 20 26.36 -11.15 9.96
N ARG A 21 26.74 -11.18 11.23
CA ARG A 21 28.13 -11.09 11.72
C ARG A 21 28.48 -12.20 12.70
N SER A 22 27.54 -12.59 13.56
CA SER A 22 27.67 -13.78 14.41
C SER A 22 26.41 -14.62 14.30
N VAL A 23 26.55 -15.84 13.77
CA VAL A 23 25.46 -16.80 13.57
C VAL A 23 24.85 -17.26 14.92
N THR A 24 25.52 -16.95 16.03
CA THR A 24 25.06 -17.25 17.39
C THR A 24 24.02 -16.24 17.94
N LEU A 25 23.76 -15.13 17.23
CA LEU A 25 22.82 -14.10 17.68
C LEU A 25 21.56 -14.09 16.81
N PRO A 26 20.35 -14.16 17.40
CA PRO A 26 19.13 -14.37 16.63
C PRO A 26 18.61 -13.12 15.90
N ASN A 27 19.15 -11.93 16.20
CA ASN A 27 18.55 -10.65 15.78
C ASN A 27 19.35 -9.94 14.68
N PHE A 28 18.65 -9.24 13.78
CA PHE A 28 19.26 -8.30 12.85
C PHE A 28 19.40 -6.93 13.50
N CYS A 29 20.50 -6.21 13.21
CA CYS A 29 20.62 -4.82 13.61
C CYS A 29 19.74 -3.92 12.72
N LYS A 30 19.40 -2.72 13.22
CA LYS A 30 18.51 -1.76 12.54
C LYS A 30 18.89 -1.48 11.08
N VAL A 31 20.19 -1.34 10.79
CA VAL A 31 20.69 -1.08 9.43
C VAL A 31 20.44 -2.29 8.51
N CYS A 32 20.57 -3.50 9.02
CA CYS A 32 20.30 -4.71 8.25
C CYS A 32 18.80 -4.90 8.00
N ILE A 33 17.95 -4.56 8.97
CA ILE A 33 16.48 -4.59 8.81
C ILE A 33 16.04 -3.59 7.74
N GLU A 34 16.55 -2.35 7.80
CA GLU A 34 16.31 -1.32 6.78
C GLU A 34 16.73 -1.80 5.39
N GLY A 35 17.94 -2.37 5.27
CA GLY A 35 18.43 -2.93 4.01
C GLY A 35 17.57 -4.09 3.48
N LEU A 36 17.05 -4.94 4.37
CA LEU A 36 16.15 -6.03 4.01
C LEU A 36 14.82 -5.50 3.45
N TRP A 37 14.21 -4.52 4.12
CA TRP A 37 12.99 -3.84 3.64
C TRP A 37 13.19 -3.28 2.23
N LEU A 38 14.25 -2.49 2.02
CA LEU A 38 14.54 -1.88 0.72
C LEU A 38 14.81 -2.93 -0.37
N SER A 39 15.46 -4.03 -0.03
CA SER A 39 15.73 -5.13 -0.98
C SER A 39 14.46 -5.90 -1.35
N LEU A 40 13.57 -6.16 -0.39
CA LEU A 40 12.30 -6.86 -0.60
C LEU A 40 11.31 -6.00 -1.41
N LEU A 41 11.09 -4.76 -0.98
CA LEU A 41 10.17 -3.82 -1.63
C LEU A 41 10.65 -3.34 -3.02
N ARG A 42 11.88 -3.70 -3.41
CA ARG A 42 12.32 -3.57 -4.81
C ARG A 42 11.57 -4.50 -5.76
N ARG A 43 11.08 -5.65 -5.28
CA ARG A 43 10.43 -6.69 -6.09
C ARG A 43 8.98 -6.95 -5.71
N VAL A 44 8.56 -6.48 -4.53
CA VAL A 44 7.21 -6.67 -4.00
C VAL A 44 6.42 -5.38 -4.16
N ASN A 45 5.18 -5.49 -4.62
CA ASN A 45 4.24 -4.37 -4.72
C ASN A 45 3.38 -4.31 -3.46
N LEU A 46 3.11 -3.12 -2.92
CA LEU A 46 2.27 -2.94 -1.73
C LEU A 46 0.80 -3.32 -1.99
N VAL A 47 0.38 -3.25 -3.24
CA VAL A 47 -0.95 -3.64 -3.72
C VAL A 47 -0.86 -5.02 -4.34
N ASP A 48 -1.67 -5.94 -3.83
CA ASP A 48 -1.77 -7.31 -4.32
C ASP A 48 -2.74 -7.38 -5.51
N SER A 49 -3.94 -6.85 -5.35
CA SER A 49 -4.95 -6.84 -6.40
C SER A 49 -5.96 -5.70 -6.29
N VAL A 50 -6.71 -5.45 -7.37
CA VAL A 50 -7.86 -4.55 -7.37
C VAL A 50 -9.07 -5.32 -7.87
N LYS A 51 -10.14 -5.37 -7.06
CA LYS A 51 -11.38 -6.08 -7.38
C LYS A 51 -12.51 -5.09 -7.62
N GLU A 52 -13.29 -5.35 -8.65
CA GLU A 52 -14.52 -4.62 -8.93
C GLU A 52 -15.72 -5.45 -8.48
N GLY A 53 -16.71 -4.78 -7.89
CA GLY A 53 -17.98 -5.37 -7.50
C GLY A 53 -19.15 -4.46 -7.83
N CYS A 54 -20.35 -5.00 -7.70
CA CYS A 54 -21.60 -4.31 -7.95
C CYS A 54 -22.58 -4.61 -6.82
N LYS A 55 -23.19 -3.57 -6.28
CA LYS A 55 -24.20 -3.66 -5.21
C LYS A 55 -25.44 -2.92 -5.64
N GLN A 56 -26.61 -3.55 -5.49
CA GLN A 56 -27.88 -2.86 -5.61
C GLN A 56 -28.18 -2.10 -4.32
N THR A 57 -28.55 -0.84 -4.46
CA THR A 57 -29.04 -0.02 -3.37
C THR A 57 -30.52 0.26 -3.61
N PHE A 58 -31.35 -0.12 -2.65
CA PHE A 58 -32.76 0.20 -2.63
C PHE A 58 -32.96 1.47 -1.80
N PRO A 59 -33.76 2.43 -2.27
CA PRO A 59 -34.11 3.58 -1.43
C PRO A 59 -34.84 3.12 -0.17
N GLU A 60 -34.45 3.69 0.98
CA GLU A 60 -35.15 3.49 2.25
C GLU A 60 -36.62 3.89 2.08
N GLY A 61 -37.54 2.93 2.23
CA GLY A 61 -38.98 3.12 1.99
C GLY A 61 -39.57 2.28 0.85
N GLY A 62 -38.77 1.48 0.14
CA GLY A 62 -39.26 0.37 -0.69
C GLY A 62 -40.03 0.73 -1.98
N SER A 63 -40.22 2.01 -2.30
CA SER A 63 -41.01 2.46 -3.46
C SER A 63 -40.21 3.16 -4.57
N GLY A 64 -38.90 2.92 -4.67
CA GLY A 64 -38.06 3.48 -5.73
C GLY A 64 -37.30 2.43 -6.53
N THR A 65 -36.86 2.82 -7.73
CA THR A 65 -36.00 2.00 -8.59
C THR A 65 -34.66 1.70 -7.92
N ALA A 66 -34.27 0.42 -7.92
CA ALA A 66 -32.96 -0.01 -7.42
C ALA A 66 -31.84 0.70 -8.20
N GLY A 67 -30.99 1.43 -7.49
CA GLY A 67 -29.78 2.01 -8.03
C GLY A 67 -28.65 0.98 -8.00
N TRP A 68 -27.74 1.06 -8.98
CA TRP A 68 -26.49 0.31 -8.94
C TRP A 68 -25.38 1.18 -8.37
N VAL A 69 -24.60 0.59 -7.47
CA VAL A 69 -23.37 1.16 -6.94
C VAL A 69 -22.23 0.23 -7.32
N LYS A 70 -21.21 0.79 -7.96
CA LYS A 70 -19.96 0.10 -8.27
C LYS A 70 -19.06 0.17 -7.05
N THR A 71 -18.48 -0.96 -6.66
CA THR A 71 -17.49 -1.05 -5.60
C THR A 71 -16.12 -1.33 -6.21
N ILE A 72 -15.09 -0.64 -5.72
CA ILE A 72 -13.70 -0.92 -6.09
C ILE A 72 -12.96 -1.20 -4.79
N ASP A 73 -12.43 -2.41 -4.69
CA ASP A 73 -11.72 -2.94 -3.54
C ASP A 73 -10.23 -3.03 -3.85
N LEU A 74 -9.42 -2.34 -3.04
CA LEU A 74 -7.97 -2.36 -3.07
C LEU A 74 -7.46 -3.39 -2.07
N GLU A 75 -6.87 -4.47 -2.56
CA GLU A 75 -6.23 -5.48 -1.73
C GLU A 75 -4.76 -5.11 -1.53
N LEU A 76 -4.40 -4.82 -0.29
CA LEU A 76 -3.04 -4.50 0.12
C LEU A 76 -2.39 -5.72 0.75
N ILE A 77 -1.06 -5.79 0.64
CA ILE A 77 -0.29 -6.76 1.44
C ILE A 77 -0.54 -6.45 2.93
N PRO A 78 -0.79 -7.48 3.77
CA PRO A 78 -1.09 -7.32 5.19
C PRO A 78 0.13 -6.81 5.97
N LEU A 79 0.36 -5.50 5.89
CA LEU A 79 1.34 -4.71 6.64
C LEU A 79 0.62 -3.56 7.34
N ALA A 80 1.33 -2.82 8.19
CA ALA A 80 0.79 -1.69 8.94
C ALA A 80 -0.45 -2.08 9.76
N GLN A 81 -1.55 -1.36 9.56
CA GLN A 81 -2.81 -1.63 10.24
C GLN A 81 -3.50 -2.94 9.81
N PHE A 82 -2.98 -3.66 8.81
CA PHE A 82 -3.60 -4.87 8.25
C PHE A 82 -2.89 -6.18 8.62
N ARG A 83 -1.82 -6.14 9.43
CA ARG A 83 -1.17 -7.36 9.95
C ARG A 83 -1.72 -7.77 11.31
N ASP A 84 -1.64 -9.06 11.61
CA ASP A 84 -2.12 -9.64 12.88
C ASP A 84 -1.44 -9.04 14.12
N ARG A 85 -0.15 -8.68 13.99
CA ARG A 85 0.62 -8.06 15.06
C ARG A 85 0.81 -6.59 14.78
N VAL A 86 0.10 -5.74 15.51
CA VAL A 86 0.28 -4.28 15.45
C VAL A 86 1.72 -3.93 15.81
N VAL A 87 2.32 -3.03 15.02
CA VAL A 87 3.55 -2.33 15.39
C VAL A 87 3.26 -0.84 15.37
N ASP A 88 3.72 -0.19 16.43
CA ASP A 88 3.55 1.24 16.61
C ASP A 88 4.31 2.01 15.52
N ASP A 89 3.77 3.18 15.16
CA ASP A 89 4.32 4.09 14.16
C ASP A 89 4.46 3.51 12.74
N GLU A 90 3.78 2.40 12.45
CA GLU A 90 3.65 1.82 11.11
C GLU A 90 2.25 2.15 10.52
N SER A 91 2.20 2.67 9.29
CA SER A 91 0.92 3.07 8.66
C SER A 91 0.92 2.98 7.14
N TYR A 92 -0.24 2.65 6.57
CA TYR A 92 -0.55 2.92 5.17
C TYR A 92 -1.34 4.22 5.02
N THR A 93 -0.90 5.05 4.08
CA THR A 93 -1.64 6.20 3.56
C THR A 93 -2.14 5.90 2.15
N ILE A 94 -3.46 5.97 1.94
CA ILE A 94 -4.08 5.67 0.64
C ILE A 94 -4.74 6.95 0.12
N LYS A 95 -4.41 7.33 -1.11
CA LYS A 95 -5.01 8.49 -1.78
C LYS A 95 -5.60 8.07 -3.11
N TRP A 96 -6.89 8.36 -3.27
CA TRP A 96 -7.64 8.13 -4.49
C TRP A 96 -7.81 9.43 -5.26
N ARG A 97 -7.58 9.37 -6.57
CA ARG A 97 -7.85 10.47 -7.49
C ARG A 97 -8.54 9.94 -8.73
N LYS A 98 -9.60 10.59 -9.17
CA LYS A 98 -10.26 10.29 -10.45
C LYS A 98 -10.00 11.43 -11.43
N GLY A 99 -9.35 11.15 -12.56
CA GLY A 99 -8.91 12.22 -13.46
C GLY A 99 -8.03 13.23 -12.70
N ARG A 100 -8.44 14.50 -12.59
CA ARG A 100 -7.71 15.53 -11.82
C ARG A 100 -8.24 15.75 -10.39
N THR A 101 -9.32 15.08 -10.01
CA THR A 101 -10.04 15.34 -8.75
C THR A 101 -9.63 14.35 -7.67
N ILE A 102 -9.14 14.86 -6.53
CA ILE A 102 -8.83 14.04 -5.35
C ILE A 102 -10.14 13.66 -4.67
N LEU A 103 -10.36 12.37 -4.45
CA LEU A 103 -11.54 11.86 -3.76
C LEU A 103 -11.28 11.82 -2.25
N LYS A 104 -11.38 12.99 -1.60
CA LYS A 104 -11.00 13.15 -0.19
C LYS A 104 -11.75 12.23 0.77
N ASP A 105 -13.03 11.96 0.49
CA ASP A 105 -13.90 11.11 1.34
C ASP A 105 -13.49 9.63 1.35
N PHE A 106 -12.62 9.25 0.41
CA PHE A 106 -12.04 7.92 0.29
C PHE A 106 -10.59 7.84 0.75
N THR A 107 -10.02 8.92 1.30
CA THR A 107 -8.66 8.90 1.85
C THR A 107 -8.54 7.81 2.92
N ASN A 108 -7.47 7.00 2.85
CA ASN A 108 -7.19 5.86 3.72
C ASN A 108 -8.24 4.73 3.71
N LYS A 109 -9.18 4.74 2.75
CA LYS A 109 -10.10 3.62 2.54
C LYS A 109 -9.54 2.67 1.48
N THR A 110 -9.68 1.38 1.73
CA THR A 110 -9.38 0.32 0.76
C THR A 110 -10.56 0.04 -0.16
N ARG A 111 -11.78 0.38 0.26
CA ARG A 111 -13.00 0.28 -0.54
C ARG A 111 -13.55 1.65 -0.88
N ILE A 112 -13.91 1.85 -2.14
CA ILE A 112 -14.70 2.99 -2.59
C ILE A 112 -16.00 2.51 -3.22
N GLU A 113 -17.08 3.25 -2.95
CA GLU A 113 -18.42 2.98 -3.45
C GLU A 113 -18.87 4.21 -4.23
N ILE A 114 -19.15 4.03 -5.52
CA ILE A 114 -19.46 5.14 -6.45
C ILE A 114 -20.70 4.75 -7.25
N ALA A 115 -21.57 5.73 -7.52
CA ALA A 115 -22.73 5.53 -8.39
C ALA A 115 -22.29 4.98 -9.75
N ASP A 116 -22.99 3.98 -10.27
CA ASP A 116 -22.54 3.15 -11.39
C ASP A 116 -22.03 3.94 -12.62
N VAL A 117 -22.84 4.88 -13.12
CA VAL A 117 -22.48 5.72 -14.29
C VAL A 117 -21.27 6.62 -13.98
N GLU A 118 -21.19 7.12 -12.75
CA GLU A 118 -20.08 7.95 -12.29
C GLU A 118 -18.84 7.11 -11.97
N ALA A 119 -18.92 5.78 -11.91
CA ALA A 119 -17.77 4.95 -11.61
C ALA A 119 -16.81 4.83 -12.81
N LEU A 120 -17.28 5.07 -14.04
CA LEU A 120 -16.48 4.94 -15.26
C LEU A 120 -15.30 5.92 -15.31
N GLY A 121 -14.16 5.44 -15.83
CA GLY A 121 -12.97 6.24 -16.09
C GLY A 121 -11.71 5.74 -15.39
N THR A 122 -10.69 6.60 -15.36
CA THR A 122 -9.37 6.26 -14.81
C THR A 122 -9.19 6.80 -13.40
N TYR A 123 -8.87 5.89 -12.49
CA TYR A 123 -8.48 6.15 -11.12
C TYR A 123 -6.97 6.09 -11.00
N PHE A 124 -6.41 7.01 -10.23
CA PHE A 124 -5.02 7.03 -9.83
C PHE A 124 -4.98 6.81 -8.34
N VAL A 125 -4.30 5.75 -7.93
CA VAL A 125 -4.19 5.36 -6.53
C VAL A 125 -2.72 5.51 -6.12
N SER A 126 -2.51 6.22 -5.02
CA SER A 126 -1.22 6.32 -4.33
C SER A 126 -1.34 5.57 -3.02
N VAL A 127 -0.42 4.65 -2.78
CA VAL A 127 -0.28 3.91 -1.52
C VAL A 127 1.11 4.18 -0.99
N ASP A 128 1.21 4.80 0.17
CA ASP A 128 2.46 5.06 0.86
C ASP A 128 2.48 4.24 2.15
N PHE A 129 3.57 3.48 2.34
CA PHE A 129 3.86 2.73 3.55
C PHE A 129 4.89 3.49 4.39
N ALA A 130 4.64 3.63 5.69
CA ALA A 130 5.59 4.21 6.63
C ALA A 130 5.85 3.21 7.75
N THR A 131 7.12 3.02 8.12
CA THR A 131 7.55 2.12 9.20
C THR A 131 8.78 2.71 9.88
N PRO A 132 8.93 2.60 11.22
CA PRO A 132 10.11 3.12 11.94
C PRO A 132 11.40 2.39 11.56
N GLU A 133 11.31 1.22 10.94
CA GLU A 133 12.45 0.41 10.51
C GLU A 133 13.14 0.93 9.24
N VAL A 134 12.49 1.82 8.48
CA VAL A 134 13.07 2.44 7.29
C VAL A 134 13.16 3.95 7.53
N ARG A 135 14.39 4.44 7.72
CA ARG A 135 14.63 5.86 8.00
C ARG A 135 14.69 6.67 6.72
N VAL A 136 15.28 6.10 5.66
CA VAL A 136 15.52 6.82 4.41
C VAL A 136 15.18 5.94 3.21
N ASP A 137 14.10 6.30 2.51
CA ASP A 137 13.71 5.68 1.25
C ASP A 137 14.00 6.61 0.05
N LYS A 138 15.25 6.60 -0.41
CA LYS A 138 15.68 7.45 -1.54
C LYS A 138 15.01 7.06 -2.86
N ASP A 139 14.72 5.77 -3.01
CA ASP A 139 14.22 5.19 -4.26
C ASP A 139 12.68 5.13 -4.31
N ARG A 140 11.99 5.60 -3.26
CA ARG A 140 10.53 5.54 -3.12
C ARG A 140 9.99 4.10 -3.23
N ARG A 141 10.68 3.13 -2.65
CA ARG A 141 10.27 1.72 -2.59
C ARG A 141 9.05 1.49 -1.70
N LEU A 142 8.80 2.38 -0.74
CA LEU A 142 7.67 2.34 0.16
C LEU A 142 6.47 3.12 -0.38
N SER A 143 6.55 3.62 -1.61
CA SER A 143 5.47 4.33 -2.29
C SER A 143 5.11 3.63 -3.59
N MET A 144 3.82 3.39 -3.81
CA MET A 144 3.31 2.81 -5.04
C MET A 144 2.24 3.71 -5.65
N ASN A 145 2.38 3.99 -6.94
CA ASN A 145 1.42 4.76 -7.72
C ASN A 145 1.01 3.95 -8.94
N PHE A 146 -0.29 3.79 -9.17
CA PHE A 146 -0.78 3.10 -10.36
C PHE A 146 -2.10 3.70 -10.85
N ALA A 147 -2.41 3.42 -12.12
CA ALA A 147 -3.66 3.80 -12.75
C ALA A 147 -4.54 2.55 -12.92
N TYR A 148 -5.82 2.67 -12.59
CA TYR A 148 -6.83 1.63 -12.74
C TYR A 148 -7.97 2.16 -13.58
N GLN A 149 -8.42 1.40 -14.57
CA GLN A 149 -9.48 1.85 -15.49
C GLN A 149 -10.74 1.01 -15.31
N VAL A 150 -11.82 1.68 -14.90
CA VAL A 150 -13.15 1.09 -14.85
C VAL A 150 -13.82 1.31 -16.21
N LYS A 151 -14.07 0.22 -16.92
CA LYS A 151 -14.61 0.23 -18.29
C LYS A 151 -16.11 -0.06 -18.34
N ASP A 152 -16.59 -0.90 -17.44
CA ASP A 152 -17.94 -1.46 -17.50
C ASP A 152 -18.80 -1.00 -16.33
N THR A 153 -20.06 -0.75 -16.63
CA THR A 153 -21.09 -0.45 -15.63
C THR A 153 -21.69 -1.73 -15.08
N CYS A 154 -22.21 -1.68 -13.86
CA CYS A 154 -22.95 -2.76 -13.23
C CYS A 154 -24.20 -3.13 -14.03
N ALA A 155 -24.87 -2.16 -14.66
CA ALA A 155 -26.00 -2.43 -15.54
C ALA A 155 -25.63 -3.33 -16.74
N THR A 156 -24.41 -3.23 -17.26
CA THR A 156 -23.95 -4.08 -18.38
C THR A 156 -23.48 -5.47 -17.95
N LEU A 157 -23.03 -5.62 -16.70
CA LEU A 157 -22.55 -6.91 -16.14
C LEU A 157 -23.69 -7.81 -15.64
N ALA A 158 -24.92 -7.29 -15.53
CA ALA A 158 -26.10 -8.03 -15.10
C ALA A 158 -26.86 -8.70 -16.25
N ARG A 159 -26.30 -8.71 -17.48
CA ARG A 159 -26.82 -9.44 -18.65
C ARG A 159 -25.91 -10.60 -19.00
#